data_AF-G8XB46-F1
#
_entry.id   AF-G8XB46-F1
#
_cell.length_a   1.000
_cell.length_b   1.000
_cell.length_c   1.000
_cell.angle_alpha   90.00
_cell.angle_beta   90.00
_cell.angle_gamma   90.00
#
_symmetry.space_group_name_H-M   'P 1'
#
loop_
_entity.id
_entity.type
_entity.pdbx_description
1 polymer ?
#
loop_
_entity_poly.entity_id
_entity_poly.type
_entity_poly.pdbx_seq_one_letter_code
_entity_poly.pdbx_strand_id
1 'polypeptide(L)'
;MNQNKLQQLYSLRKNFTVIGLTGRVGSGCSQIANALSNKDFIDKVKYNSKSFEESLKPEDIKYKICADYLSFEGNYKPFHVISYKDVLLLHLLHYGSINSNDIIQAIDKIIDIIFQNGEKGKISQTLISNLKKEGFTNRFDKEIDSELQIKIKEYLMKDELWYSTFNNRKDKLKEFLKSKRDCRKIYDFYYTFFESFSKGFFEVLNEYNIVKKTRLVHDLANNLREHGTVENLVLVKENEKTLEHIYIVAETVNQLIKLYRSINNEAKIIIDSLKNSLELMYFKEKFGAFYMIASNKSFEERKLHIKNQLINSSC
;
A
#
# COMPACT_ATOMS: atom_id res chain seq x y z
N MET A 1 13.90 11.49 39.67
CA MET A 1 14.57 10.81 38.54
C MET A 1 14.67 11.83 37.40
N ASN A 2 15.87 12.27 37.00
CA ASN A 2 16.05 13.38 36.04
C ASN A 2 15.23 13.14 34.76
N GLN A 3 14.45 14.14 34.32
CA GLN A 3 13.63 14.11 33.09
C GLN A 3 14.42 13.58 31.88
N ASN A 4 15.71 13.90 31.80
CA ASN A 4 16.61 13.46 30.74
C ASN A 4 16.82 11.93 30.70
N LYS A 5 16.90 11.26 31.87
CA LYS A 5 17.03 9.79 31.96
C LYS A 5 15.74 9.07 31.54
N LEU A 6 14.58 9.63 31.88
CA LEU A 6 13.26 9.12 31.47
C LEU A 6 13.05 9.29 29.96
N GLN A 7 13.39 10.45 29.40
CA GLN A 7 13.34 10.67 27.94
C GLN A 7 14.21 9.67 27.19
N GLN A 8 15.43 9.43 27.67
CA GLN A 8 16.33 8.45 27.06
C GLN A 8 15.77 7.02 27.14
N LEU A 9 15.16 6.63 28.25
CA LEU A 9 14.50 5.31 28.41
C LEU A 9 13.37 5.11 27.39
N TYR A 10 12.56 6.14 27.13
CA TYR A 10 11.42 6.05 26.20
C TYR A 10 11.79 6.34 24.74
N SER A 11 12.99 6.85 24.47
CA SER A 11 13.43 7.28 23.12
C SER A 11 13.31 6.19 22.06
N LEU A 12 13.60 4.92 22.42
CA LEU A 12 13.56 3.80 21.48
C LEU A 12 12.18 3.57 20.86
N ARG A 13 11.11 3.70 21.66
CA ARG A 13 9.72 3.53 21.19
C ARG A 13 9.13 4.82 20.64
N LYS A 14 9.54 5.98 21.18
CA LYS A 14 9.08 7.28 20.68
C LYS A 14 9.58 7.57 19.26
N ASN A 15 10.82 7.19 18.97
CA ASN A 15 11.48 7.54 17.72
C ASN A 15 11.22 6.55 16.58
N PHE A 16 10.80 5.32 16.89
CA PHE A 16 10.53 4.32 15.86
C PHE A 16 9.37 3.39 16.25
N THR A 17 8.33 3.35 15.43
CA THR A 17 7.22 2.41 15.54
C THR A 17 6.72 2.06 14.15
N VAL A 18 6.47 0.77 13.90
CA VAL A 18 5.83 0.32 12.66
C VAL A 18 4.56 -0.45 13.01
N ILE A 19 3.44 -0.08 12.40
CA ILE A 19 2.17 -0.77 12.55
C ILE A 19 1.80 -1.43 11.21
N GLY A 20 1.67 -2.75 11.19
CA GLY A 20 1.11 -3.48 10.06
C GLY A 20 -0.40 -3.65 10.24
N LEU A 21 -1.20 -3.11 9.31
CA LEU A 21 -2.64 -3.31 9.31
C LEU A 21 -3.01 -4.50 8.41
N THR A 22 -3.79 -5.42 8.95
CA THR A 22 -4.31 -6.57 8.21
C THR A 22 -5.79 -6.76 8.44
N GLY A 23 -6.47 -7.36 7.48
CA GLY A 23 -7.90 -7.57 7.53
C GLY A 23 -8.47 -7.89 6.16
N ARG A 24 -9.68 -8.45 6.15
CA ARG A 24 -10.38 -8.70 4.89
C ARG A 24 -10.79 -7.37 4.23
N VAL A 25 -11.04 -7.40 2.93
CA VAL A 25 -11.57 -6.22 2.21
C VAL A 25 -12.85 -5.73 2.90
N GLY A 26 -12.94 -4.41 3.13
CA GLY A 26 -14.03 -3.75 3.84
C GLY A 26 -13.97 -3.81 5.38
N SER A 27 -12.90 -4.36 5.96
CA SER A 27 -12.77 -4.56 7.43
C SER A 27 -12.43 -3.30 8.23
N GLY A 28 -12.06 -2.18 7.61
CA GLY A 28 -11.71 -0.95 8.34
C GLY A 28 -10.22 -0.59 8.35
N CYS A 29 -9.33 -1.35 7.69
CA CYS A 29 -7.88 -1.09 7.75
C CYS A 29 -7.52 0.34 7.34
N SER A 30 -7.95 0.78 6.15
CA SER A 30 -7.64 2.14 5.68
C SER A 30 -8.30 3.22 6.55
N GLN A 31 -9.44 2.95 7.18
CA GLN A 31 -10.04 3.87 8.16
C GLN A 31 -9.17 4.03 9.40
N ILE A 32 -8.58 2.94 9.91
CA ILE A 32 -7.62 2.99 11.01
C ILE A 32 -6.36 3.77 10.58
N ALA A 33 -5.83 3.49 9.38
CA ALA A 33 -4.68 4.21 8.85
C ALA A 33 -4.94 5.72 8.75
N ASN A 34 -6.10 6.12 8.22
CA ASN A 34 -6.51 7.52 8.12
C ASN A 34 -6.70 8.17 9.49
N ALA A 35 -7.24 7.46 10.47
CA ALA A 35 -7.39 7.98 11.83
C ALA A 35 -6.02 8.25 12.47
N LEU A 36 -5.10 7.27 12.41
CA LEU A 36 -3.78 7.35 13.05
C LEU A 36 -2.77 8.25 12.30
N SER A 37 -3.05 8.61 11.06
CA SER A 37 -2.26 9.59 10.30
C SER A 37 -2.79 11.01 10.40
N ASN A 38 -3.97 11.19 10.99
CA ASN A 38 -4.56 12.50 11.20
C ASN A 38 -3.89 13.23 12.39
N LYS A 39 -3.55 14.50 12.19
CA LYS A 39 -3.05 15.41 13.23
C LYS A 39 -4.06 15.63 14.35
N ASP A 40 -5.34 15.69 14.01
CA ASP A 40 -6.45 15.98 14.92
C ASP A 40 -6.98 14.71 15.63
N PHE A 41 -6.31 13.57 15.46
CA PHE A 41 -6.70 12.32 16.11
C PHE A 41 -6.82 12.48 17.63
N ILE A 42 -5.90 13.24 18.23
CA ILE A 42 -5.83 13.43 19.68
C ILE A 42 -6.98 14.26 20.20
N ASP A 43 -7.41 15.28 19.46
CA ASP A 43 -8.55 16.09 19.84
C ASP A 43 -9.83 15.25 19.91
N LYS A 44 -10.00 14.31 18.96
CA LYS A 44 -11.11 13.34 18.97
C LYS A 44 -11.02 12.37 20.14
N VAL A 45 -9.84 11.84 20.42
CA VAL A 45 -9.62 10.91 21.55
C VAL A 45 -9.94 11.61 22.87
N LYS A 46 -9.46 12.84 23.06
CA LYS A 46 -9.68 13.68 24.23
C LYS A 46 -11.13 14.12 24.38
N TYR A 47 -11.82 14.42 23.29
CA TYR A 47 -13.25 14.70 23.33
C TYR A 47 -14.04 13.49 23.84
N ASN A 48 -13.75 12.30 23.29
CA ASN A 48 -14.40 11.06 23.71
C ASN A 48 -14.07 10.67 25.17
N SER A 49 -12.88 10.99 25.69
CA SER A 49 -12.54 10.67 27.08
C SER A 49 -13.36 11.45 28.09
N LYS A 50 -13.90 12.62 27.73
CA LYS A 50 -14.79 13.41 28.60
C LYS A 50 -16.09 12.68 28.91
N SER A 51 -16.60 11.89 27.96
CA SER A 51 -17.81 11.07 28.14
C SER A 51 -17.66 10.00 29.23
N PHE A 52 -16.45 9.79 29.73
CA PHE A 52 -16.10 8.78 30.72
C PHE A 52 -15.57 9.38 32.04
N GLU A 53 -15.64 10.71 32.24
CA GLU A 53 -14.99 11.39 33.36
C GLU A 53 -15.36 10.82 34.74
N GLU A 54 -16.63 10.45 34.91
CA GLU A 54 -17.20 9.90 36.15
C GLU A 54 -17.40 8.37 36.10
N SER A 55 -16.97 7.70 35.02
CA SER A 55 -17.19 6.25 34.88
C SER A 55 -16.25 5.46 35.78
N LEU A 56 -16.82 4.55 36.56
CA LEU A 56 -16.09 3.57 37.38
C LEU A 56 -15.83 2.26 36.62
N LYS A 57 -16.25 2.15 35.36
CA LYS A 57 -16.04 0.92 34.58
C LYS A 57 -14.55 0.77 34.25
N PRO A 58 -13.95 -0.41 34.48
CA PRO A 58 -12.52 -0.62 34.23
C PRO A 58 -12.06 -0.28 32.80
N GLU A 59 -12.87 -0.57 31.78
CA GLU A 59 -12.53 -0.25 30.38
C GLU A 59 -12.51 1.26 30.11
N ASP A 60 -13.43 2.01 30.70
CA ASP A 60 -13.52 3.45 30.57
C ASP A 60 -12.33 4.13 31.26
N ILE A 61 -11.92 3.61 32.43
CA ILE A 61 -10.72 4.04 33.15
C ILE A 61 -9.46 3.76 32.31
N LYS A 62 -9.33 2.56 31.73
CA LYS A 62 -8.19 2.23 30.85
C LYS A 62 -8.14 3.16 29.64
N TYR A 63 -9.29 3.45 29.03
CA TYR A 63 -9.37 4.38 27.91
C TYR A 63 -8.91 5.78 28.32
N LYS A 64 -9.37 6.29 29.47
CA LYS A 64 -8.96 7.60 30.00
C LYS A 64 -7.45 7.70 30.22
N ILE A 65 -6.84 6.69 30.86
CA ILE A 65 -5.39 6.65 31.08
C ILE A 65 -4.63 6.73 29.75
N CYS A 66 -5.09 5.98 28.74
CA CYS A 66 -4.50 6.05 27.39
C CYS A 66 -4.70 7.42 26.74
N ALA A 67 -5.91 7.99 26.83
CA ALA A 67 -6.24 9.29 26.27
C ALA A 67 -5.41 10.41 26.90
N ASP A 68 -5.26 10.41 28.22
CA ASP A 68 -4.45 11.39 28.96
C ASP A 68 -2.97 11.28 28.58
N TYR A 69 -2.44 10.05 28.50
CA TYR A 69 -1.06 9.81 28.06
C TYR A 69 -0.82 10.30 26.63
N LEU A 70 -1.71 9.97 25.69
CA LEU A 70 -1.60 10.37 24.29
C LEU A 70 -1.76 11.89 24.10
N SER A 71 -2.58 12.52 24.93
CA SER A 71 -2.85 13.97 24.89
C SER A 71 -1.69 14.82 25.43
N PHE A 72 -0.74 14.22 26.14
CA PHE A 72 0.44 14.93 26.60
C PHE A 72 1.35 15.30 25.42
N GLU A 73 1.88 16.51 25.45
CA GLU A 73 2.65 17.08 24.34
C GLU A 73 3.83 16.18 23.92
N GLY A 74 3.93 15.89 22.63
CA GLY A 74 4.99 15.07 22.04
C GLY A 74 4.86 13.56 22.22
N ASN A 75 3.86 13.05 22.95
CA ASN A 75 3.64 11.60 23.06
C ASN A 75 3.01 11.01 21.79
N TYR A 76 1.99 11.67 21.25
CA TYR A 76 1.46 11.33 19.94
C TYR A 76 2.16 12.14 18.85
N LYS A 77 2.51 11.43 17.77
CA LYS A 77 2.88 12.03 16.49
C LYS A 77 2.12 11.25 15.43
N PRO A 78 1.50 11.91 14.45
CA PRO A 78 0.76 11.22 13.41
C PRO A 78 1.65 10.23 12.68
N PHE A 79 1.07 9.08 12.35
CA PHE A 79 1.77 8.07 11.56
C PHE A 79 1.76 8.47 10.09
N HIS A 80 2.85 8.14 9.41
CA HIS A 80 2.91 8.23 7.97
C HIS A 80 2.51 6.87 7.35
N VAL A 81 1.66 6.89 6.33
CA VAL A 81 1.03 5.68 5.77
C VAL A 81 1.74 5.28 4.48
N ILE A 82 2.29 4.07 4.44
CA ILE A 82 2.76 3.43 3.22
C ILE A 82 1.69 2.42 2.79
N SER A 83 1.00 2.70 1.69
CA SER A 83 0.00 1.75 1.16
C SER A 83 0.67 0.66 0.34
N TYR A 84 0.26 -0.59 0.57
CA TYR A 84 0.79 -1.73 -0.19
C TYR A 84 0.61 -1.57 -1.70
N LYS A 85 -0.53 -1.04 -2.16
CA LYS A 85 -0.81 -0.83 -3.59
C LYS A 85 0.13 0.19 -4.24
N ASP A 86 0.55 1.21 -3.50
CA ASP A 86 1.44 2.27 -4.00
C ASP A 86 2.82 1.69 -4.26
N VAL A 87 3.28 0.79 -3.40
CA VAL A 87 4.55 0.07 -3.59
C VAL A 87 4.51 -0.82 -4.84
N LEU A 88 3.39 -1.47 -5.14
CA LEU A 88 3.25 -2.25 -6.36
C LEU A 88 3.24 -1.37 -7.62
N LEU A 89 2.55 -0.22 -7.56
CA LEU A 89 2.59 0.76 -8.65
C LEU A 89 4.01 1.28 -8.86
N LEU A 90 4.77 1.52 -7.78
CA LEU A 90 6.16 1.96 -7.86
C LEU A 90 7.02 0.94 -8.63
N HIS A 91 6.84 -0.36 -8.35
CA HIS A 91 7.48 -1.44 -9.11
C HIS A 91 7.08 -1.43 -10.59
N LEU A 92 5.79 -1.23 -10.89
CA LEU A 92 5.28 -1.17 -12.26
C LEU A 92 5.88 0.00 -13.05
N LEU A 93 5.86 1.21 -12.49
CA LEU A 93 6.40 2.41 -13.15
C LEU A 93 7.92 2.32 -13.30
N HIS A 94 8.62 1.84 -12.28
CA HIS A 94 10.04 1.59 -12.36
C HIS A 94 10.36 0.61 -13.50
N TYR A 95 9.66 -0.53 -13.54
CA TYR A 95 9.87 -1.54 -14.58
C TYR A 95 9.60 -0.99 -15.98
N GLY A 96 8.49 -0.28 -16.19
CA GLY A 96 8.17 0.37 -17.46
C GLY A 96 9.23 1.39 -17.87
N SER A 97 9.73 2.18 -16.93
CA SER A 97 10.72 3.23 -17.23
C SER A 97 12.09 2.70 -17.59
N ILE A 98 12.63 1.72 -16.84
CA ILE A 98 14.00 1.23 -17.06
C ILE A 98 14.12 0.30 -18.27
N ASN A 99 13.00 -0.24 -18.76
CA ASN A 99 12.97 -1.17 -19.90
C ASN A 99 12.41 -0.51 -21.18
N SER A 100 12.47 0.81 -21.26
CA SER A 100 11.96 1.59 -22.39
C SER A 100 12.91 2.72 -22.74
N ASN A 101 12.98 3.06 -24.04
CA ASN A 101 13.90 4.09 -24.53
C ASN A 101 13.32 5.50 -24.41
N ASP A 102 12.00 5.62 -24.39
CA ASP A 102 11.26 6.87 -24.28
C ASP A 102 9.99 6.68 -23.44
N ILE A 103 9.33 7.79 -23.10
CA ILE A 103 8.14 7.79 -22.25
C ILE A 103 6.95 7.07 -22.90
N ILE A 104 6.81 7.12 -24.24
CA ILE A 104 5.71 6.48 -24.94
C ILE A 104 5.86 4.96 -24.86
N GLN A 105 7.06 4.44 -25.12
CA GLN A 105 7.40 3.03 -24.91
C GLN A 105 7.20 2.61 -23.44
N ALA A 106 7.53 3.47 -22.48
CA ALA A 106 7.31 3.17 -21.05
C ALA A 106 5.82 3.03 -20.72
N ILE A 107 4.99 3.95 -21.24
CA ILE A 107 3.54 3.91 -21.05
C ILE A 107 2.92 2.69 -21.71
N ASP A 108 3.28 2.41 -22.97
CA ASP A 108 2.76 1.25 -23.69
C ASP A 108 3.11 -0.05 -22.95
N LYS A 109 4.34 -0.15 -22.41
CA LYS A 109 4.75 -1.30 -21.60
C LYS A 109 3.98 -1.41 -20.27
N ILE A 110 3.70 -0.29 -19.60
CA ILE A 110 2.88 -0.26 -18.38
C ILE A 110 1.46 -0.74 -18.70
N ILE A 111 0.87 -0.26 -19.80
CA ILE A 111 -0.45 -0.71 -20.27
C ILE A 111 -0.42 -2.20 -20.58
N ASP A 112 0.58 -2.69 -21.31
CA ASP A 112 0.71 -4.11 -21.61
C ASP A 112 0.70 -4.97 -20.33
N ILE A 113 1.43 -4.56 -19.29
CA ILE A 113 1.50 -5.28 -18.01
C ILE A 113 0.18 -5.20 -17.24
N ILE A 114 -0.55 -4.09 -17.30
CA ILE A 114 -1.87 -3.97 -16.66
C ILE A 114 -2.88 -4.94 -17.29
N PHE A 115 -2.77 -5.16 -18.59
CA PHE A 115 -3.72 -5.94 -19.39
C PHE A 115 -3.25 -7.37 -19.73
N GLN A 116 -2.02 -7.74 -19.37
CA GLN A 116 -1.38 -9.03 -19.73
C GLN A 116 -2.14 -10.29 -19.30
N ASN A 117 -3.12 -10.16 -18.40
CA ASN A 117 -3.90 -11.26 -17.86
C ASN A 117 -5.37 -11.26 -18.33
N GLY A 118 -5.76 -10.36 -19.24
CA GLY A 118 -7.13 -10.27 -19.78
C GLY A 118 -7.55 -11.53 -20.52
N GLU A 119 -6.78 -11.90 -21.55
CA GLU A 119 -7.01 -13.09 -22.38
C GLU A 119 -6.89 -14.41 -21.60
N LYS A 120 -6.12 -14.42 -20.50
CA LYS A 120 -5.82 -15.60 -19.67
C LYS A 120 -6.54 -15.59 -18.32
N GLY A 121 -7.58 -14.77 -18.17
CA GLY A 121 -8.47 -14.78 -17.02
C GLY A 121 -9.31 -16.06 -16.93
N LYS A 122 -8.71 -17.25 -17.00
CA LYS A 122 -9.35 -18.53 -16.70
C LYS A 122 -9.73 -18.53 -15.22
N ILE A 123 -10.91 -18.00 -14.92
CA ILE A 123 -11.77 -18.65 -13.92
C ILE A 123 -11.82 -20.11 -14.36
N SER A 124 -11.55 -21.07 -13.46
CA SER A 124 -11.61 -22.48 -13.86
C SER A 124 -12.96 -22.72 -14.53
N GLN A 125 -12.98 -23.42 -15.66
CA GLN A 125 -14.23 -23.70 -16.39
C GLN A 125 -15.31 -24.28 -15.48
N THR A 126 -14.91 -24.97 -14.39
CA THR A 126 -15.75 -25.46 -13.30
C THR A 126 -16.47 -24.39 -12.45
N LEU A 127 -15.93 -23.18 -12.31
CA LEU A 127 -16.60 -22.06 -11.62
C LEU A 127 -17.55 -21.31 -12.56
N ILE A 128 -17.21 -21.22 -13.85
CA ILE A 128 -18.05 -20.59 -14.88
C ILE A 128 -19.35 -21.39 -15.08
N SER A 129 -19.26 -22.73 -15.14
CA SER A 129 -20.43 -23.61 -15.28
C SER A 129 -21.42 -23.50 -14.12
N ASN A 130 -20.91 -23.23 -12.90
CA ASN A 130 -21.73 -23.13 -11.70
C ASN A 130 -22.37 -21.74 -11.50
N LEU A 131 -21.84 -20.69 -12.13
CA LEU A 131 -22.28 -19.30 -11.91
C LEU A 131 -23.22 -18.75 -12.99
N LYS A 132 -23.51 -19.47 -14.08
CA LYS A 132 -24.43 -19.05 -15.17
C LYS A 132 -24.25 -17.59 -15.60
N LYS A 133 -23.01 -17.09 -15.64
CA LYS A 133 -22.68 -15.76 -16.16
C LYS A 133 -21.62 -15.91 -17.23
N GLU A 134 -22.07 -16.13 -18.45
CA GLU A 134 -21.23 -15.94 -19.63
C GLU A 134 -20.69 -14.50 -19.63
N GLY A 135 -19.39 -14.32 -19.86
CA GLY A 135 -18.77 -12.99 -20.06
C GLY A 135 -18.23 -12.24 -18.84
N PHE A 136 -18.27 -12.77 -17.60
CA PHE A 136 -17.65 -12.07 -16.46
C PHE A 136 -16.12 -12.21 -16.43
N THR A 137 -15.40 -11.10 -16.66
CA THR A 137 -13.95 -11.02 -16.46
C THR A 137 -13.63 -10.15 -15.24
N ASN A 138 -12.74 -10.65 -14.37
CA ASN A 138 -12.28 -9.91 -13.19
C ASN A 138 -10.90 -9.28 -13.38
N ARG A 139 -10.43 -9.18 -14.63
CA ARG A 139 -9.15 -8.61 -15.03
C ARG A 139 -9.35 -7.66 -16.20
N PHE A 140 -8.42 -6.74 -16.36
CA PHE A 140 -8.41 -5.83 -17.50
C PHE A 140 -8.02 -6.58 -18.77
N ASP A 141 -8.75 -6.32 -19.84
CA ASP A 141 -8.61 -6.96 -21.14
C ASP A 141 -8.48 -5.89 -22.24
N LYS A 142 -7.55 -6.11 -23.18
CA LYS A 142 -7.16 -5.07 -24.15
C LYS A 142 -8.31 -4.73 -25.10
N GLU A 143 -9.07 -5.73 -25.51
CA GLU A 143 -10.16 -5.52 -26.47
C GLU A 143 -11.37 -4.92 -25.76
N ILE A 144 -11.70 -5.45 -24.58
CA ILE A 144 -12.91 -5.06 -23.83
C ILE A 144 -12.73 -3.69 -23.15
N ASP A 145 -11.57 -3.42 -22.57
CA ASP A 145 -11.33 -2.23 -21.73
C ASP A 145 -10.46 -1.18 -22.46
N SER A 146 -10.66 -1.01 -23.77
CA SER A 146 -9.90 -0.08 -24.61
C SER A 146 -9.99 1.39 -24.15
N GLU A 147 -11.15 1.84 -23.68
CA GLU A 147 -11.33 3.18 -23.10
C GLU A 147 -10.41 3.43 -21.88
N LEU A 148 -10.19 2.40 -21.06
CA LEU A 148 -9.31 2.51 -19.89
C LEU A 148 -7.85 2.68 -20.32
N GLN A 149 -7.43 2.07 -21.43
CA GLN A 149 -6.06 2.26 -21.95
C GLN A 149 -5.80 3.73 -22.26
N ILE A 150 -6.77 4.41 -22.88
CA ILE A 150 -6.70 5.84 -23.19
C ILE A 150 -6.61 6.66 -21.89
N LYS A 151 -7.49 6.39 -20.92
CA LYS A 151 -7.48 7.09 -19.61
C LYS A 151 -6.16 6.91 -18.85
N ILE A 152 -5.59 5.70 -18.86
CA ILE A 152 -4.27 5.43 -18.25
C ILE A 152 -3.17 6.21 -18.97
N LYS A 153 -3.16 6.19 -20.30
CA LYS A 153 -2.19 6.93 -21.11
C LYS A 153 -2.26 8.43 -20.84
N GLU A 154 -3.46 9.01 -20.87
CA GLU A 154 -3.68 10.41 -20.54
C GLU A 154 -3.20 10.75 -19.13
N TYR A 155 -3.48 9.90 -18.13
CA TYR A 155 -3.02 10.12 -16.76
C TYR A 155 -1.50 10.10 -16.65
N LEU A 156 -0.83 9.11 -17.26
CA LEU A 156 0.63 8.97 -17.22
C LEU A 156 1.36 10.11 -17.96
N MET A 157 0.72 10.70 -18.98
CA MET A 157 1.28 11.84 -19.73
C MET A 157 1.12 13.19 -19.01
N LYS A 158 0.25 13.31 -17.99
CA LYS A 158 0.02 14.60 -17.30
C LYS A 158 1.22 15.09 -16.50
N ASP A 159 2.00 14.18 -15.95
CA ASP A 159 3.19 14.51 -15.17
C ASP A 159 4.26 13.44 -15.41
N GLU A 160 5.37 13.84 -16.04
CA GLU A 160 6.46 12.94 -16.43
C GLU A 160 7.48 12.69 -15.31
N LEU A 161 7.25 13.22 -14.10
CA LEU A 161 8.20 13.05 -12.98
C LEU A 161 8.41 11.59 -12.61
N TRP A 162 7.38 10.74 -12.74
CA TRP A 162 7.52 9.28 -12.54
C TRP A 162 8.53 8.66 -13.52
N TYR A 163 8.52 9.09 -14.78
CA TYR A 163 9.39 8.55 -15.83
C TYR A 163 10.81 9.11 -15.71
N SER A 164 10.93 10.44 -15.62
CA SER A 164 12.23 11.13 -15.53
C SER A 164 13.04 10.76 -14.27
N THR A 165 12.37 10.29 -13.22
CA THR A 165 13.03 9.75 -12.02
C THR A 165 13.81 8.46 -12.31
N PHE A 166 13.35 7.65 -13.27
CA PHE A 166 13.86 6.30 -13.54
C PHE A 166 14.52 6.12 -14.92
N ASN A 167 14.18 6.92 -15.93
CA ASN A 167 14.56 6.69 -17.33
C ASN A 167 16.07 6.56 -17.61
N ASN A 168 16.90 7.23 -16.81
CA ASN A 168 18.36 7.19 -16.95
C ASN A 168 19.02 6.16 -16.01
N ARG A 169 18.24 5.23 -15.47
CA ARG A 169 18.67 4.23 -14.49
C ARG A 169 18.47 2.82 -15.03
N LYS A 170 19.32 1.91 -14.57
CA LYS A 170 19.25 0.46 -14.90
C LYS A 170 19.32 -0.42 -13.66
N ASP A 171 19.44 0.19 -12.48
CA ASP A 171 19.47 -0.52 -11.21
C ASP A 171 18.08 -1.04 -10.83
N LYS A 172 18.05 -2.10 -10.01
CA LYS A 172 16.80 -2.60 -9.42
C LYS A 172 16.24 -1.54 -8.46
N LEU A 173 14.91 -1.47 -8.34
CA LEU A 173 14.23 -0.48 -7.47
C LEU A 173 14.78 -0.45 -6.03
N LYS A 174 15.13 -1.61 -5.47
CA LYS A 174 15.73 -1.71 -4.13
C LYS A 174 17.06 -0.96 -4.03
N GLU A 175 17.90 -1.00 -5.06
CA GLU A 175 19.20 -0.32 -5.08
C GLU A 175 19.02 1.17 -5.31
N PHE A 176 18.07 1.56 -6.17
CA PHE A 176 17.66 2.95 -6.33
C PHE A 176 17.30 3.57 -4.98
N LEU A 177 16.38 2.94 -4.22
CA LEU A 177 15.93 3.44 -2.92
C LEU A 177 17.02 3.46 -1.84
N LYS A 178 18.12 2.72 -2.00
CA LYS A 178 19.26 2.73 -1.06
C LYS A 178 20.27 3.84 -1.35
N SER A 179 20.16 4.55 -2.47
CA SER A 179 21.13 5.57 -2.86
C SER A 179 21.24 6.67 -1.80
N LYS A 180 22.36 6.68 -1.05
CA LYS A 180 22.64 7.73 -0.06
C LYS A 180 22.85 9.09 -0.72
N ARG A 181 23.42 9.11 -1.93
CA ARG A 181 23.71 10.33 -2.69
C ARG A 181 22.42 11.05 -3.09
N ASP A 182 21.41 10.30 -3.50
CA ASP A 182 20.13 10.84 -4.00
C ASP A 182 19.02 10.78 -2.95
N CYS A 183 19.34 10.44 -1.70
CA CYS A 183 18.37 10.17 -0.63
C CYS A 183 17.30 11.25 -0.53
N ARG A 184 17.67 12.53 -0.52
CA ARG A 184 16.70 13.64 -0.46
C ARG A 184 15.79 13.69 -1.69
N LYS A 185 16.35 13.51 -2.89
CA LYS A 185 15.58 13.52 -4.15
C LYS A 185 14.58 12.36 -4.19
N ILE A 186 15.00 11.17 -3.74
CA ILE A 186 14.13 9.99 -3.67
C ILE A 186 13.04 10.18 -2.62
N TYR A 187 13.38 10.80 -1.48
CA TYR A 187 12.41 11.16 -0.46
C TYR A 187 11.35 12.11 -1.01
N ASP A 188 11.77 13.21 -1.65
CA ASP A 188 10.85 14.19 -2.21
C ASP A 188 10.01 13.56 -3.33
N PHE A 189 10.61 12.76 -4.20
CA PHE A 189 9.87 11.98 -5.22
C PHE A 189 8.79 11.11 -4.59
N TYR A 190 9.12 10.27 -3.61
CA TYR A 190 8.13 9.33 -3.06
C TYR A 190 7.09 10.05 -2.20
N TYR A 191 7.55 10.78 -1.17
CA TYR A 191 6.70 11.32 -0.10
C TYR A 191 6.05 12.67 -0.42
N THR A 192 6.49 13.37 -1.47
CA THR A 192 5.87 14.66 -1.87
C THR A 192 5.09 14.52 -3.17
N PHE A 193 5.58 13.72 -4.13
CA PHE A 193 4.93 13.54 -5.43
C PHE A 193 4.17 12.22 -5.56
N PHE A 194 4.88 11.08 -5.42
CA PHE A 194 4.40 9.77 -5.85
C PHE A 194 3.16 9.30 -5.08
N GLU A 195 3.01 9.64 -3.81
CA GLU A 195 1.79 9.28 -3.04
C GLU A 195 0.52 9.89 -3.63
N SER A 196 0.60 11.15 -4.06
CA SER A 196 -0.53 11.85 -4.67
C SER A 196 -0.76 11.36 -6.10
N PHE A 197 0.31 11.10 -6.85
CA PHE A 197 0.26 10.46 -8.17
C PHE A 197 -0.38 9.05 -8.10
N SER A 198 0.05 8.21 -7.17
CA SER A 198 -0.48 6.87 -6.99
C SER A 198 -1.96 6.90 -6.62
N LYS A 199 -2.36 7.84 -5.75
CA LYS A 199 -3.77 8.05 -5.41
C LYS A 199 -4.60 8.32 -6.66
N GLY A 200 -4.22 9.30 -7.49
CA GLY A 200 -4.96 9.63 -8.71
C GLY A 200 -4.94 8.49 -9.75
N PHE A 201 -3.82 7.77 -9.90
CA PHE A 201 -3.75 6.60 -10.77
C PHE A 201 -4.75 5.52 -10.35
N PHE A 202 -4.82 5.22 -9.05
CA PHE A 202 -5.78 4.25 -8.54
C PHE A 202 -7.23 4.76 -8.54
N GLU A 203 -7.46 6.08 -8.54
CA GLU A 203 -8.80 6.66 -8.74
C GLU A 203 -9.31 6.36 -10.15
N VAL A 204 -8.49 6.58 -11.19
CA VAL A 204 -8.81 6.21 -12.59
C VAL A 204 -9.21 4.74 -12.69
N LEU A 205 -8.43 3.84 -12.09
CA LEU A 205 -8.74 2.40 -12.10
C LEU A 205 -10.00 2.03 -11.28
N ASN A 206 -10.28 2.75 -10.20
CA ASN A 206 -11.44 2.49 -9.34
C ASN A 206 -12.74 2.93 -9.99
N GLU A 207 -12.74 4.14 -10.57
CA GLU A 207 -13.87 4.70 -11.32
C GLU A 207 -14.24 3.77 -12.48
N TYR A 208 -13.24 3.19 -13.15
CA TYR A 208 -13.52 2.21 -14.19
C TYR A 208 -14.03 0.87 -13.63
N ASN A 209 -13.24 0.20 -12.77
CA ASN A 209 -13.67 -1.08 -12.17
C ASN A 209 -12.85 -1.47 -10.94
N ILE A 210 -13.43 -1.32 -9.75
CA ILE A 210 -12.80 -1.67 -8.48
C ILE A 210 -12.40 -3.15 -8.36
N VAL A 211 -13.16 -4.08 -8.97
CA VAL A 211 -12.87 -5.53 -8.93
C VAL A 211 -11.65 -5.85 -9.76
N LYS A 212 -11.60 -5.36 -11.01
CA LYS A 212 -10.45 -5.53 -11.91
C LYS A 212 -9.19 -4.88 -11.34
N LYS A 213 -9.30 -3.66 -10.77
CA LYS A 213 -8.18 -3.03 -10.05
C LYS A 213 -7.69 -3.87 -8.89
N THR A 214 -8.60 -4.38 -8.07
CA THR A 214 -8.21 -5.20 -6.92
C THR A 214 -7.50 -6.45 -7.39
N ARG A 215 -7.96 -7.07 -8.49
CA ARG A 215 -7.29 -8.21 -9.08
C ARG A 215 -5.91 -7.88 -9.67
N LEU A 216 -5.76 -6.74 -10.33
CA LEU A 216 -4.46 -6.24 -10.83
C LEU A 216 -3.44 -6.14 -9.68
N VAL A 217 -3.81 -5.52 -8.56
CA VAL A 217 -2.96 -5.42 -7.36
C VAL A 217 -2.54 -6.81 -6.86
N HIS A 218 -3.43 -7.80 -6.90
CA HIS A 218 -3.09 -9.17 -6.54
C HIS A 218 -2.13 -9.83 -7.54
N ASP A 219 -2.38 -9.68 -8.83
CA ASP A 219 -1.55 -10.26 -9.89
C ASP A 219 -0.13 -9.67 -9.87
N LEU A 220 0.02 -8.33 -9.75
CA LEU A 220 1.33 -7.66 -9.63
C LEU A 220 2.12 -8.18 -8.42
N ALA A 221 1.47 -8.31 -7.27
CA ALA A 221 2.11 -8.81 -6.07
C ALA A 221 2.54 -10.27 -6.21
N ASN A 222 1.77 -11.09 -6.91
CA ASN A 222 2.13 -12.49 -7.16
C ASN A 222 3.31 -12.61 -8.13
N ASN A 223 3.26 -11.89 -9.26
CA ASN A 223 4.35 -11.86 -10.24
C ASN A 223 5.67 -11.42 -9.58
N LEU A 224 5.63 -10.37 -8.75
CA LEU A 224 6.82 -9.91 -8.03
C LEU A 224 7.38 -10.98 -7.09
N ARG A 225 6.53 -11.69 -6.34
CA ARG A 225 6.99 -12.75 -5.41
C ARG A 225 7.50 -14.00 -6.12
N GLU A 226 6.89 -14.37 -7.25
CA GLU A 226 7.22 -15.58 -7.99
C GLU A 226 8.39 -15.37 -8.96
N HIS A 227 8.55 -14.17 -9.51
CA HIS A 227 9.45 -13.92 -10.65
C HIS A 227 10.37 -12.71 -10.45
N GLY A 228 10.16 -11.91 -9.40
CA GLY A 228 10.96 -10.69 -9.16
C GLY A 228 10.66 -9.56 -10.16
N THR A 229 9.62 -9.70 -10.97
CA THR A 229 9.17 -8.73 -11.97
C THR A 229 7.64 -8.59 -11.93
N VAL A 230 7.12 -7.49 -12.47
CA VAL A 230 5.67 -7.26 -12.62
C VAL A 230 5.06 -8.01 -13.82
N GLU A 231 5.89 -8.50 -14.74
CA GLU A 231 5.46 -9.33 -15.86
C GLU A 231 5.00 -10.72 -15.41
N ASN A 232 3.97 -11.23 -16.06
CA ASN A 232 3.50 -12.59 -15.90
C ASN A 232 4.35 -13.51 -16.80
N LEU A 233 5.29 -14.23 -16.17
CA LEU A 233 6.19 -15.16 -16.86
C LEU A 233 5.74 -16.62 -16.76
N VAL A 234 4.48 -16.88 -16.39
CA VAL A 234 3.95 -18.26 -16.18
C VAL A 234 4.11 -19.14 -17.41
N LEU A 235 4.09 -18.58 -18.62
CA LEU A 235 4.31 -19.34 -19.86
C LEU A 235 5.79 -19.56 -20.23
N VAL A 236 6.72 -18.84 -19.60
CA VAL A 236 8.14 -18.82 -20.00
C VAL A 236 9.00 -19.67 -19.07
N LYS A 237 8.57 -19.89 -17.83
CA LYS A 237 9.34 -20.64 -16.82
C LYS A 237 8.49 -21.76 -16.22
N GLU A 238 8.38 -22.89 -16.91
CA GLU A 238 7.62 -24.04 -16.40
C GLU A 238 8.27 -24.75 -15.19
N ASN A 239 9.56 -24.55 -14.88
CA ASN A 239 10.27 -25.50 -14.00
C ASN A 239 11.02 -25.03 -12.76
N GLU A 240 11.05 -23.74 -12.36
CA GLU A 240 11.63 -23.40 -11.03
C GLU A 240 10.88 -22.24 -10.36
N LYS A 241 9.93 -22.59 -9.48
CA LYS A 241 9.42 -21.63 -8.50
C LYS A 241 10.49 -21.40 -7.43
N THR A 242 11.26 -20.33 -7.57
CA THR A 242 12.25 -19.95 -6.56
C THR A 242 11.59 -19.13 -5.46
N LEU A 243 12.04 -19.32 -4.22
CA LEU A 243 11.61 -18.48 -3.08
C LEU A 243 12.50 -17.23 -2.93
N GLU A 244 13.29 -16.89 -3.96
CA GLU A 244 14.26 -15.80 -3.90
C GLU A 244 13.58 -14.43 -3.75
N HIS A 245 12.37 -14.27 -4.31
CA HIS A 245 11.70 -12.98 -4.41
C HIS A 245 10.50 -12.83 -3.47
N ILE A 246 10.25 -13.78 -2.56
CA ILE A 246 9.02 -13.77 -1.71
C ILE A 246 8.88 -12.50 -0.87
N TYR A 247 10.01 -11.84 -0.56
CA TYR A 247 10.04 -10.62 0.25
C TYR A 247 10.25 -9.35 -0.57
N ILE A 248 10.29 -9.39 -1.90
CA ILE A 248 10.67 -8.22 -2.72
C ILE A 248 9.84 -6.96 -2.41
N VAL A 249 8.53 -7.13 -2.17
CA VAL A 249 7.64 -6.01 -1.80
C VAL A 249 7.93 -5.53 -0.38
N ALA A 250 8.09 -6.45 0.58
CA ALA A 250 8.42 -6.12 1.97
C ALA A 250 9.81 -5.44 2.10
N GLU A 251 10.78 -5.86 1.29
CA GLU A 251 12.09 -5.23 1.20
C GLU A 251 12.00 -3.80 0.66
N THR A 252 11.10 -3.56 -0.30
CA THR A 252 10.86 -2.21 -0.85
C THR A 252 10.23 -1.30 0.21
N VAL A 253 9.18 -1.78 0.89
CA VAL A 253 8.59 -1.08 2.05
C VAL A 253 9.64 -0.78 3.11
N ASN A 254 10.53 -1.73 3.42
CA ASN A 254 11.63 -1.51 4.36
C ASN A 254 12.59 -0.40 3.90
N GLN A 255 12.93 -0.32 2.61
CA GLN A 255 13.74 0.79 2.11
C GLN A 255 13.02 2.13 2.24
N LEU A 256 11.71 2.18 1.96
CA LEU A 256 10.91 3.40 2.16
C LEU A 256 10.90 3.82 3.63
N ILE A 257 10.67 2.89 4.58
CA ILE A 257 10.77 3.17 6.01
C ILE A 257 12.14 3.76 6.39
N LYS A 258 13.22 3.18 5.86
CA LYS A 258 14.59 3.67 6.11
C LYS A 258 14.83 5.05 5.51
N LEU A 259 14.35 5.28 4.29
CA LEU A 259 14.39 6.56 3.60
C LEU A 259 13.69 7.64 4.43
N TYR A 260 12.45 7.37 4.87
CA TYR A 260 11.69 8.26 5.73
C TYR A 260 12.45 8.61 7.01
N ARG A 261 12.97 7.59 7.70
CA ARG A 261 13.71 7.75 8.95
C ARG A 261 15.00 8.54 8.76
N SER A 262 15.69 8.35 7.63
CA SER A 262 16.97 9.02 7.38
C SER A 262 16.83 10.54 7.21
N ILE A 263 15.66 11.01 6.78
CA ILE A 263 15.36 12.43 6.60
C ILE A 263 14.68 13.03 7.85
N ASN A 264 13.79 12.28 8.51
CA ASN A 264 12.98 12.79 9.62
C ASN A 264 13.55 12.47 11.03
N ASN A 265 14.63 11.68 11.12
CA ASN A 265 15.24 11.13 12.35
C ASN A 265 14.36 10.19 13.18
N GLU A 266 13.04 10.32 13.08
CA GLU A 266 12.03 9.46 13.66
C GLU A 266 11.16 8.83 12.56
N ALA A 267 10.56 7.66 12.85
CA ALA A 267 9.64 7.00 11.93
C ALA A 267 8.48 6.37 12.69
N LYS A 268 7.29 6.93 12.55
CA LYS A 268 6.03 6.29 12.94
C LYS A 268 5.30 5.92 11.66
N ILE A 269 5.39 4.65 11.27
CA ILE A 269 4.92 4.18 9.98
C ILE A 269 3.74 3.22 10.14
N ILE A 270 2.72 3.38 9.30
CA ILE A 270 1.67 2.39 9.09
C ILE A 270 1.91 1.75 7.72
N ILE A 271 1.93 0.43 7.67
CA ILE A 271 1.86 -0.34 6.44
C ILE A 271 0.40 -0.76 6.26
N ASP A 272 -0.33 -0.07 5.38
CA ASP A 272 -1.73 -0.36 5.13
C ASP A 272 -1.89 -1.57 4.20
N SER A 273 -2.88 -2.42 4.52
CA SER A 273 -3.32 -3.55 3.71
C SER A 273 -2.29 -4.67 3.51
N LEU A 274 -1.53 -4.99 4.55
CA LEU A 274 -0.60 -6.13 4.54
C LEU A 274 -1.38 -7.46 4.66
N LYS A 275 -1.40 -8.25 3.58
CA LYS A 275 -2.22 -9.47 3.49
C LYS A 275 -1.41 -10.77 3.41
N ASN A 276 -0.12 -10.68 3.13
CA ASN A 276 0.73 -11.86 2.98
C ASN A 276 1.38 -12.22 4.33
N SER A 277 1.24 -13.48 4.75
CA SER A 277 1.75 -13.97 6.04
C SER A 277 3.28 -14.01 6.10
N LEU A 278 3.95 -14.26 4.98
CA LEU A 278 5.41 -14.26 4.93
C LEU A 278 5.95 -12.83 5.10
N GLU A 279 5.35 -11.85 4.43
CA GLU A 279 5.72 -10.44 4.61
C GLU A 279 5.43 -9.95 6.04
N LEU A 280 4.34 -10.42 6.67
CA LEU A 280 4.08 -10.18 8.09
C LEU A 280 5.22 -10.70 8.98
N MET A 281 5.66 -11.95 8.74
CA MET A 281 6.80 -12.54 9.46
C MET A 281 8.07 -11.74 9.22
N TYR A 282 8.34 -11.32 7.98
CA TYR A 282 9.50 -10.49 7.65
C TYR A 282 9.56 -9.24 8.53
N PHE A 283 8.47 -8.47 8.64
CA PHE A 283 8.49 -7.25 9.46
C PHE A 283 8.58 -7.54 10.96
N LYS A 284 7.94 -8.60 11.43
CA LYS A 284 8.01 -9.04 12.83
C LYS A 284 9.45 -9.42 13.23
N GLU A 285 10.19 -10.05 12.34
CA GLU A 285 11.60 -10.39 12.55
C GLU A 285 12.54 -9.19 12.36
N LYS A 286 12.20 -8.28 11.45
CA LYS A 286 13.08 -7.14 11.11
C LYS A 286 13.06 -6.01 12.13
N PHE A 287 11.92 -5.76 12.75
CA PHE A 287 11.69 -4.59 13.58
C PHE A 287 11.18 -4.98 14.97
N GLY A 288 11.99 -4.75 16.00
CA GLY A 288 11.58 -4.99 17.39
C GLY A 288 10.41 -4.12 17.87
N ALA A 289 10.13 -3.00 17.18
CA ALA A 289 9.00 -2.09 17.43
C ALA A 289 7.89 -2.24 16.37
N PHE A 290 7.69 -3.45 15.84
CA PHE A 290 6.60 -3.77 14.93
C PHE A 290 5.37 -4.31 15.67
N TYR A 291 4.21 -3.75 15.36
CA TYR A 291 2.92 -4.16 15.91
C TYR A 291 1.95 -4.52 14.79
N MET A 292 1.30 -5.68 14.88
CA MET A 292 0.28 -6.08 13.93
C MET A 292 -1.10 -5.79 14.52
N ILE A 293 -1.96 -5.12 13.75
CA ILE A 293 -3.36 -4.89 14.11
C ILE A 293 -4.25 -5.53 13.05
N ALA A 294 -5.09 -6.46 13.49
CA ALA A 294 -6.10 -7.08 12.66
C ALA A 294 -7.44 -6.36 12.84
N SER A 295 -7.95 -5.74 11.78
CA SER A 295 -9.30 -5.16 11.79
C SER A 295 -10.31 -6.19 11.31
N ASN A 296 -11.45 -6.27 12.01
CA ASN A 296 -12.54 -7.15 11.63
C ASN A 296 -13.87 -6.41 11.65
N LYS A 297 -14.78 -6.81 10.76
CA LYS A 297 -16.18 -6.38 10.69
C LYS A 297 -17.02 -7.59 10.34
N SER A 298 -18.30 -7.57 10.71
CA SER A 298 -19.21 -8.64 10.33
C SER A 298 -19.30 -8.77 8.82
N PHE A 299 -19.68 -9.96 8.34
CA PHE A 299 -19.82 -10.20 6.91
C PHE A 299 -20.83 -9.24 6.26
N GLU A 300 -21.96 -9.00 6.93
CA GLU A 300 -23.01 -8.11 6.44
C GLU A 300 -22.55 -6.66 6.31
N GLU A 301 -21.88 -6.10 7.32
CA GLU A 301 -21.33 -4.75 7.26
C GLU A 301 -20.30 -4.59 6.13
N ARG A 302 -19.46 -5.62 5.93
CA ARG A 302 -18.47 -5.62 4.85
C ARG A 302 -19.14 -5.68 3.48
N LYS A 303 -20.16 -6.52 3.33
CA LYS A 303 -20.93 -6.65 2.09
C LYS A 303 -21.64 -5.34 1.75
N LEU A 304 -22.27 -4.69 2.73
CA LEU A 304 -22.90 -3.39 2.55
C LEU A 304 -21.88 -2.32 2.14
N HIS A 305 -20.72 -2.27 2.81
CA HIS A 305 -19.66 -1.33 2.47
C HIS A 305 -19.14 -1.52 1.04
N ILE A 306 -18.88 -2.77 0.61
CA ILE A 306 -18.42 -3.08 -0.75
C ILE A 306 -19.52 -2.75 -1.77
N LYS A 307 -20.79 -3.05 -1.46
CA LYS A 307 -21.93 -2.71 -2.32
C LYS A 307 -22.02 -1.19 -2.55
N ASN A 308 -21.88 -0.39 -1.49
CA ASN A 308 -21.90 1.07 -1.60
C ASN A 308 -20.75 1.60 -2.46
N GLN A 309 -19.55 1.00 -2.37
CA GLN A 309 -18.43 1.37 -3.24
C GLN A 309 -18.70 1.05 -4.71
N LEU A 310 -19.28 -0.11 -5.00
CA LEU A 310 -19.62 -0.51 -6.38
C LEU A 310 -20.67 0.41 -7.00
N ILE A 311 -21.69 0.80 -6.22
CA ILE A 311 -22.77 1.69 -6.68
C ILE A 311 -22.20 3.09 -6.98
N ASN A 312 -21.37 3.62 -6.09
CA ASN A 312 -20.80 4.96 -6.26
C ASN A 312 -19.76 5.06 -7.40
N SER A 313 -19.21 3.93 -7.87
CA SER A 313 -18.32 3.88 -9.05
C SER A 313 -19.08 3.63 -10.35
N SER A 314 -20.39 3.39 -10.32
CA SER A 314 -21.23 3.09 -11.49
C SER A 314 -22.16 4.27 -11.88
N CYS A 315 -21.98 5.45 -11.27
CA CYS A 315 -22.68 6.70 -11.57
C CYS A 315 -21.66 7.75 -12.00
#